data_AF-A0A962P916-F1
#
_entry.id   AF-A0A962P916-F1
#
_cell.length_a   1.000
_cell.length_b   1.000
_cell.length_c   1.000
_cell.angle_alpha   90.00
_cell.angle_beta   90.00
_cell.angle_gamma   90.00
#
_symmetry.space_group_name_H-M   'P 1'
#
loop_
_entity.id
_entity.type
_entity.pdbx_description
1 polymer ?
#
loop_
_entity_poly.entity_id
_entity_poly.type
_entity_poly.pdbx_seq_one_letter_code
_entity_poly.pdbx_strand_id
1 'polypeptide(L)'
;MSNVEPRPAATVVLLREASQGIEVLLLQRSRELAFSPGCWVFPGGKIDPQDYPDPDGTHEYPAALRAAVRETREEAGISIEPEQLIPAAHWTTPESLPLRYSTWFFLCPLYQPVAVTIDDWEIRDYRWISPARALAESKRRTLKLIQPTRITLQDLRTYLTLEDALAGMTGKGIRVVPENSPYYRPITADR
;
A
#
# COMPACT_ATOMS: atom_id res chain seq x y z
N MET A 1 -23.84 3.31 18.34
CA MET A 1 -22.79 3.74 17.40
C MET A 1 -23.07 3.04 16.09
N SER A 2 -23.32 3.77 15.00
CA SER A 2 -23.48 3.15 13.69
C SER A 2 -22.16 2.49 13.30
N ASN A 3 -22.16 1.17 13.11
CA ASN A 3 -21.01 0.44 12.59
C ASN A 3 -20.79 0.88 11.14
N VAL A 4 -19.88 1.84 10.91
CA VAL A 4 -19.57 2.32 9.56
C VAL A 4 -18.76 1.21 8.88
N GLU A 5 -19.30 0.63 7.82
CA GLU A 5 -18.61 -0.39 7.04
C GLU A 5 -17.30 0.19 6.44
N PRO A 6 -16.16 -0.51 6.58
CA PRO A 6 -14.92 -0.09 5.94
C PRO A 6 -15.06 -0.15 4.43
N ARG A 7 -14.55 0.89 3.76
CA ARG A 7 -14.51 0.92 2.29
C ARG A 7 -13.34 0.06 1.78
N PRO A 8 -13.55 -0.79 0.77
CA PRO A 8 -12.46 -1.55 0.18
C PRO A 8 -11.42 -0.62 -0.47
N ALA A 9 -10.15 -0.97 -0.36
CA ALA A 9 -9.03 -0.19 -0.85
C ALA A 9 -7.84 -1.10 -1.23
N ALA A 10 -6.89 -0.53 -1.98
CA ALA A 10 -5.65 -1.21 -2.32
C ALA A 10 -4.45 -0.26 -2.19
N THR A 11 -3.29 -0.81 -1.85
CA THR A 11 -2.05 -0.08 -1.62
C THR A 11 -0.87 -0.86 -2.18
N VAL A 12 0.08 -0.18 -2.82
CA VAL A 12 1.25 -0.79 -3.47
C VAL A 12 2.54 -0.33 -2.83
N VAL A 13 3.29 -1.27 -2.27
CA VAL A 13 4.65 -1.09 -1.76
C VAL A 13 5.62 -1.33 -2.91
N LEU A 14 5.90 -0.29 -3.69
CA LEU A 14 6.92 -0.32 -4.74
C LEU A 14 8.30 -0.42 -4.10
N LEU A 15 9.07 -1.44 -4.49
CA LEU A 15 10.38 -1.77 -3.95
C LEU A 15 11.42 -1.76 -5.07
N ARG A 16 12.62 -1.24 -4.80
CA ARG A 16 13.75 -1.35 -5.73
C ARG A 16 15.05 -1.61 -4.97
N GLU A 17 16.03 -2.18 -5.66
CA GLU A 17 17.40 -2.17 -5.17
C GLU A 17 18.00 -0.77 -5.24
N ALA A 18 18.84 -0.47 -4.26
CA ALA A 18 19.63 0.75 -4.20
C ALA A 18 21.10 0.41 -3.86
N SER A 19 21.98 1.39 -3.94
CA SER A 19 23.40 1.20 -3.63
C SER A 19 23.65 0.74 -2.18
N GLN A 20 22.69 0.99 -1.28
CA GLN A 20 22.74 0.57 0.12
C GLN A 20 21.39 0.01 0.56
N GLY A 21 21.12 -1.25 0.21
CA GLY A 21 19.92 -1.94 0.62
C GLY A 21 18.78 -1.83 -0.39
N ILE A 22 17.56 -1.81 0.13
CA ILE A 22 16.34 -1.55 -0.65
C ILE A 22 15.78 -0.15 -0.35
N GLU A 23 15.09 0.40 -1.34
CA GLU A 23 14.26 1.60 -1.18
C GLU A 23 12.80 1.29 -1.48
N VAL A 24 11.91 2.03 -0.82
CA VAL A 24 10.48 2.06 -1.15
C VAL A 24 10.09 3.44 -1.67
N LEU A 25 9.07 3.49 -2.52
CA LEU A 25 8.45 4.76 -2.89
C LEU A 25 7.44 5.17 -1.81
N LEU A 26 7.62 6.35 -1.23
CA LEU A 26 6.61 7.01 -0.41
C LEU A 26 6.15 8.30 -1.08
N LEU A 27 4.84 8.56 -1.01
CA LEU A 27 4.19 9.77 -1.50
C LEU A 27 3.70 10.61 -0.32
N GLN A 28 3.90 11.93 -0.38
CA GLN A 28 3.37 12.85 0.61
C GLN A 28 1.99 13.35 0.18
N ARG A 29 0.96 12.96 0.94
CA ARG A 29 -0.42 13.41 0.72
C ARG A 29 -0.59 14.90 1.02
N SER A 30 -1.39 15.58 0.21
CA SER A 30 -1.82 16.95 0.43
C SER A 30 -2.51 17.12 1.80
N ARG A 31 -2.36 18.30 2.39
CA ARG A 31 -2.97 18.61 3.70
C ARG A 31 -4.48 18.85 3.61
N GLU A 32 -5.00 19.02 2.40
CA GLU A 32 -6.40 19.27 2.11
C GLU A 32 -7.24 17.98 2.07
N LEU A 33 -6.59 16.81 2.10
CA LEU A 33 -7.26 15.52 2.01
C LEU A 33 -7.85 15.09 3.36
N ALA A 34 -9.06 14.54 3.31
CA ALA A 34 -9.78 14.10 4.51
C ALA A 34 -9.10 12.93 5.24
N PHE A 35 -8.38 12.08 4.50
CA PHE A 35 -7.63 10.95 5.05
C PHE A 35 -6.13 11.25 5.08
N SER A 36 -5.56 11.17 6.28
CA SER A 36 -4.11 11.24 6.52
C SER A 36 -3.41 12.47 5.93
N PRO A 37 -3.92 13.70 6.15
CA PRO A 37 -3.34 14.91 5.58
C PRO A 37 -1.88 15.12 6.01
N GLY A 38 -1.01 15.38 5.03
CA GLY A 38 0.42 15.58 5.21
C GLY A 38 1.21 14.32 5.60
N CYS A 39 0.56 13.15 5.66
CA CYS A 39 1.23 11.89 5.91
C CYS A 39 1.96 11.39 4.65
N TRP A 40 3.05 10.68 4.88
CA TRP A 40 3.72 9.89 3.87
C TRP A 40 3.12 8.48 3.87
N VAL A 41 2.69 8.05 2.68
CA VAL A 41 2.02 6.77 2.44
C VAL A 41 2.64 6.08 1.24
N PHE A 42 2.27 4.82 1.02
CA PHE A 42 2.48 4.17 -0.27
C PHE A 42 1.38 4.58 -1.26
N PRO A 43 1.62 4.51 -2.58
CA PRO A 43 0.57 4.70 -3.57
C PRO A 43 -0.65 3.81 -3.29
N GLY A 44 -1.85 4.36 -3.46
CA GLY A 44 -3.07 3.58 -3.30
C GLY A 44 -4.30 4.38 -2.89
N GLY A 45 -5.45 3.76 -3.10
CA GLY A 45 -6.74 4.39 -2.87
C GLY A 45 -7.88 3.38 -2.80
N LYS A 46 -9.10 3.86 -3.02
CA LYS A 46 -10.30 3.04 -2.89
C LYS A 46 -10.42 2.11 -4.10
N ILE A 47 -11.06 0.96 -3.89
CA ILE A 47 -11.57 0.17 -5.01
C ILE A 47 -12.84 0.87 -5.50
N ASP A 48 -12.85 1.26 -6.76
CA ASP A 48 -14.00 1.88 -7.42
C ASP A 48 -14.84 0.84 -8.14
N PRO A 49 -16.14 1.12 -8.41
CA PRO A 49 -17.02 0.17 -9.12
C PRO A 49 -16.45 -0.33 -10.46
N GLN A 50 -15.68 0.51 -11.16
CA GLN A 50 -15.04 0.14 -12.44
C GLN A 50 -13.90 -0.86 -12.30
N ASP A 51 -13.33 -1.00 -11.10
CA ASP A 51 -12.24 -1.94 -10.84
C ASP A 51 -12.77 -3.37 -10.74
N TYR A 52 -14.06 -3.58 -10.43
CA TYR A 52 -14.64 -4.91 -10.35
C TYR A 52 -14.76 -5.56 -11.74
N PRO A 53 -14.32 -6.82 -11.90
CA PRO A 53 -14.48 -7.54 -13.16
C PRO A 53 -15.93 -7.98 -13.40
N ASP A 54 -16.75 -7.99 -12.36
CA ASP A 54 -18.12 -8.45 -12.33
C ASP A 54 -19.08 -7.33 -11.89
N PRO A 55 -20.31 -7.26 -12.43
CA PRO A 55 -21.27 -6.22 -12.07
C PRO A 55 -21.80 -6.28 -10.64
N ASP A 56 -21.72 -7.45 -9.98
CA ASP A 56 -22.25 -7.68 -8.64
C ASP A 56 -21.24 -7.41 -7.51
N GLY A 57 -19.99 -7.08 -7.85
CA GLY A 57 -18.96 -6.64 -6.90
C GLY A 57 -18.43 -7.74 -5.97
N THR A 58 -18.56 -9.00 -6.39
CA THR A 58 -18.26 -10.18 -5.59
C THR A 58 -16.77 -10.54 -5.58
N HIS A 59 -16.01 -10.21 -6.63
CA HIS A 59 -14.58 -10.53 -6.72
C HIS A 59 -13.69 -9.36 -6.27
N GLU A 60 -13.64 -9.12 -4.96
CA GLU A 60 -12.84 -8.03 -4.37
C GLU A 60 -11.34 -8.14 -4.67
N TYR A 61 -10.74 -9.33 -4.62
CA TYR A 61 -9.30 -9.47 -4.81
C TYR A 61 -8.83 -9.07 -6.23
N PRO A 62 -9.47 -9.54 -7.33
CA PRO A 62 -9.21 -8.99 -8.66
C PRO A 62 -9.45 -7.48 -8.77
N ALA A 63 -10.48 -6.95 -8.10
CA ALA A 63 -10.74 -5.52 -8.07
C ALA A 63 -9.62 -4.76 -7.34
N ALA A 64 -9.06 -5.33 -6.27
CA ALA A 64 -7.97 -4.75 -5.50
C ALA A 64 -6.68 -4.66 -6.33
N LEU A 65 -6.39 -5.69 -7.14
CA LEU A 65 -5.27 -5.66 -8.08
C LEU A 65 -5.43 -4.54 -9.11
N ARG A 66 -6.63 -4.38 -9.68
CA ARG A 66 -6.92 -3.32 -10.66
C ARG A 66 -6.85 -1.92 -10.06
N ALA A 67 -7.42 -1.74 -8.86
CA ALA A 67 -7.33 -0.49 -8.11
C ALA A 67 -5.87 -0.14 -7.78
N ALA A 68 -5.07 -1.12 -7.32
CA ALA A 68 -3.65 -0.93 -7.07
C ALA A 68 -2.88 -0.43 -8.30
N VAL A 69 -3.12 -1.01 -9.47
CA VAL A 69 -2.51 -0.59 -10.74
C VAL A 69 -2.96 0.83 -11.12
N ARG A 70 -4.26 1.10 -11.08
CA ARG A 70 -4.86 2.40 -11.40
C ARG A 70 -4.29 3.52 -10.52
N GLU A 71 -4.35 3.34 -9.21
CA GLU A 71 -3.90 4.31 -8.21
C GLU A 71 -2.39 4.56 -8.32
N THR A 72 -1.58 3.52 -8.59
CA THR A 72 -0.14 3.69 -8.81
C THR A 72 0.15 4.56 -10.04
N ARG A 73 -0.64 4.39 -11.10
CA ARG A 73 -0.53 5.22 -12.30
C ARG A 73 -1.00 6.65 -12.06
N GLU A 74 -2.11 6.83 -11.35
CA GLU A 74 -2.70 8.14 -11.06
C GLU A 74 -1.83 8.97 -10.11
N GLU A 75 -1.36 8.38 -9.00
CA GLU A 75 -0.62 9.11 -7.96
C GLU A 75 0.89 9.23 -8.22
N ALA A 76 1.49 8.31 -9.00
CA ALA A 76 2.94 8.27 -9.21
C ALA A 76 3.37 8.21 -10.68
N GLY A 77 2.45 8.11 -11.64
CA GLY A 77 2.78 8.02 -13.06
C GLY A 77 3.52 6.73 -13.45
N ILE A 78 3.57 5.73 -12.57
CA ILE A 78 4.28 4.48 -12.80
C ILE A 78 3.29 3.46 -13.38
N SER A 79 3.68 2.82 -14.48
CA SER A 79 2.92 1.71 -15.08
C SER A 79 3.41 0.38 -14.52
N ILE A 80 2.48 -0.38 -13.95
CA ILE A 80 2.68 -1.74 -13.41
C ILE A 80 1.50 -2.62 -13.84
N GLU A 81 1.68 -3.93 -13.82
CA GLU A 81 0.66 -4.91 -14.18
C GLU A 81 0.23 -5.75 -12.96
N PRO A 82 -1.02 -6.28 -12.94
CA PRO A 82 -1.52 -7.12 -11.86
C PRO A 82 -0.60 -8.31 -11.49
N GLU A 83 0.07 -8.91 -12.47
CA GLU A 83 0.95 -10.06 -12.30
C GLU A 83 2.25 -9.70 -11.55
N GLN A 84 2.58 -8.42 -11.45
CA GLN A 84 3.72 -7.93 -10.67
C GLN A 84 3.39 -7.74 -9.18
N LEU A 85 2.10 -7.82 -8.81
CA LEU A 85 1.63 -7.55 -7.46
C LEU A 85 1.61 -8.82 -6.63
N ILE A 86 2.29 -8.77 -5.48
CA ILE A 86 2.40 -9.88 -4.55
C ILE A 86 1.65 -9.52 -3.26
N PRO A 87 0.58 -10.22 -2.87
CA PRO A 87 -0.19 -9.88 -1.67
C PRO A 87 0.64 -10.10 -0.41
N ALA A 88 0.68 -9.10 0.48
CA ALA A 88 1.48 -9.14 1.71
C ALA A 88 0.67 -8.88 2.99
N ALA A 89 -0.38 -8.08 2.92
CA ALA A 89 -1.24 -7.84 4.08
C ALA A 89 -2.65 -7.41 3.69
N HIS A 90 -3.58 -7.54 4.63
CA HIS A 90 -4.92 -6.98 4.57
C HIS A 90 -5.24 -6.23 5.86
N TRP A 91 -5.44 -4.92 5.76
CA TRP A 91 -5.60 -4.01 6.90
C TRP A 91 -7.02 -3.47 6.99
N THR A 92 -7.70 -3.71 8.09
CA THR A 92 -9.01 -3.11 8.40
C THR A 92 -8.85 -2.06 9.48
N THR A 93 -9.33 -0.86 9.19
CA THR A 93 -9.32 0.26 10.13
C THR A 93 -10.23 -0.05 11.35
N PRO A 94 -9.78 0.20 12.60
CA PRO A 94 -10.58 -0.03 13.80
C PRO A 94 -11.94 0.67 13.78
N GLU A 95 -12.94 0.07 14.44
CA GLU A 95 -14.32 0.58 14.52
C GLU A 95 -14.44 1.93 15.25
N SER A 96 -13.45 2.28 16.08
CA SER A 96 -13.41 3.55 16.81
C SER A 96 -13.11 4.76 15.92
N LEU A 97 -12.65 4.55 14.68
CA LEU A 97 -12.33 5.62 13.74
C LEU A 97 -13.50 5.85 12.77
N PRO A 98 -13.83 7.12 12.46
CA PRO A 98 -15.00 7.46 11.64
C PRO A 98 -14.79 7.13 10.16
N LEU A 99 -13.55 7.21 9.67
CA LEU A 99 -13.20 6.89 8.29
C LEU A 99 -12.45 5.57 8.28
N ARG A 100 -13.07 4.55 7.69
CA ARG A 100 -12.59 3.17 7.75
C ARG A 100 -12.36 2.61 6.35
N TYR A 101 -11.27 1.87 6.23
CA TYR A 101 -10.90 1.12 5.04
C TYR A 101 -10.53 -0.33 5.37
N SER A 102 -10.81 -1.24 4.43
CA SER A 102 -10.30 -2.61 4.35
C SER A 102 -9.37 -2.67 3.15
N THR A 103 -8.06 -2.67 3.42
CA THR A 103 -7.04 -2.36 2.41
C THR A 103 -6.15 -3.56 2.17
N TRP A 104 -6.12 -4.03 0.92
CA TRP A 104 -5.08 -4.94 0.44
C TRP A 104 -3.75 -4.20 0.26
N PHE A 105 -2.67 -4.80 0.74
CA PHE A 105 -1.30 -4.32 0.55
C PHE A 105 -0.57 -5.31 -0.34
N PHE A 106 -0.04 -4.81 -1.45
CA PHE A 106 0.75 -5.56 -2.41
C PHE A 106 2.21 -5.09 -2.38
N LEU A 107 3.16 -6.01 -2.51
CA LEU A 107 4.53 -5.68 -2.87
C LEU A 107 4.64 -5.65 -4.39
N CYS A 108 5.42 -4.72 -4.91
CA CYS A 108 5.72 -4.65 -6.34
C CYS A 108 7.21 -4.39 -6.55
N PRO A 109 8.02 -5.41 -6.86
CA PRO A 109 9.43 -5.22 -7.14
C PRO A 109 9.64 -4.56 -8.51
N LEU A 110 10.49 -3.53 -8.55
CA LEU A 110 10.93 -2.85 -9.76
C LEU A 110 12.39 -3.18 -10.02
N TYR A 111 12.64 -3.86 -11.14
CA TYR A 111 13.98 -4.27 -11.59
C TYR A 111 14.63 -3.26 -12.53
N GLN A 112 13.89 -2.24 -12.96
CA GLN A 112 14.37 -1.17 -13.82
C GLN A 112 14.01 0.18 -13.21
N PRO A 113 14.84 1.22 -13.42
CA PRO A 113 14.49 2.57 -13.00
C PRO A 113 13.19 3.04 -13.65
N VAL A 114 12.33 3.67 -12.85
CA VAL A 114 11.10 4.32 -13.32
C VAL A 114 11.12 5.79 -12.94
N ALA A 115 10.54 6.63 -13.79
CA ALA A 115 10.27 8.02 -13.45
C ALA A 115 9.00 8.10 -12.60
N VAL A 116 8.99 9.00 -11.62
CA VAL A 116 7.80 9.32 -10.82
C VAL A 116 7.26 10.66 -11.31
N THR A 117 5.96 10.71 -11.59
CA THR A 117 5.25 11.95 -11.93
C THR A 117 4.06 12.08 -10.98
N ILE A 118 3.95 13.23 -10.31
CA ILE A 118 2.86 13.53 -9.37
C ILE A 118 1.99 14.66 -9.94
N ASP A 119 0.74 14.76 -9.47
CA ASP A 119 -0.24 15.74 -9.95
C ASP A 119 -0.19 17.10 -9.22
N ASP A 120 0.73 17.26 -8.26
CA ASP A 120 0.91 18.40 -7.35
C ASP A 120 -0.32 18.81 -6.52
N TRP A 121 -1.45 18.13 -6.69
CA TRP A 121 -2.73 18.42 -6.05
C TRP A 121 -3.03 17.43 -4.94
N GLU A 122 -3.15 16.14 -5.26
CA GLU A 122 -3.32 15.07 -4.28
C GLU A 122 -1.96 14.75 -3.63
N ILE A 123 -0.91 14.65 -4.44
CA ILE A 123 0.43 14.34 -3.98
C ILE A 123 1.31 15.58 -4.07
N ARG A 124 1.93 15.97 -2.95
CA ARG A 124 2.74 17.19 -2.85
C ARG A 124 4.25 16.94 -2.99
N ASP A 125 4.68 15.71 -2.74
CA ASP A 125 6.08 15.30 -2.78
C ASP A 125 6.18 13.77 -2.90
N TYR A 126 7.33 13.26 -3.34
CA TYR A 126 7.62 11.83 -3.40
C TYR A 126 9.08 11.55 -3.06
N ARG A 127 9.33 10.37 -2.47
CA ARG A 127 10.69 9.94 -2.13
C ARG A 127 10.88 8.45 -2.32
N TRP A 128 11.93 8.10 -3.04
CA TRP A 128 12.60 6.82 -2.85
C TRP A 128 13.43 6.91 -1.55
N ILE A 129 13.14 6.03 -0.60
CA ILE A 129 13.73 6.11 0.74
C ILE A 129 13.89 4.71 1.32
N SER A 130 15.01 4.46 2.02
CA SER A 130 15.18 3.18 2.73
C SER A 130 14.21 3.07 3.90
N PRO A 131 13.68 1.87 4.22
CA PRO A 131 12.76 1.70 5.33
C PRO A 131 13.32 2.16 6.68
N ALA A 132 14.61 1.91 6.92
CA ALA A 132 15.32 2.36 8.12
C ALA A 132 15.30 3.89 8.25
N ARG A 133 15.56 4.61 7.15
CA ARG A 133 15.59 6.07 7.14
C ARG A 133 14.19 6.66 7.34
N ALA A 134 13.17 6.13 6.66
CA ALA A 134 11.79 6.58 6.81
C ALA A 134 11.32 6.48 8.28
N LEU A 135 11.64 5.37 8.95
CA LEU A 135 11.32 5.18 10.37
C LEU A 135 12.10 6.13 11.29
N ALA A 136 13.38 6.38 11.01
CA ALA A 136 14.20 7.30 11.79
C ALA A 136 13.70 8.76 11.67
N GLU A 137 13.35 9.19 10.45
CA GLU A 137 12.74 10.50 10.19
C GLU A 137 11.36 10.61 10.85
N SER A 138 10.57 9.53 10.86
CA SER A 138 9.29 9.51 11.57
C SER A 138 9.44 9.63 13.09
N LYS A 139 10.43 8.98 13.69
CA LYS A 139 10.77 9.14 15.12
C LYS A 139 11.14 10.58 15.46
N ARG A 140 11.80 11.28 14.53
CA ARG A 140 12.15 12.72 14.64
C ARG A 140 11.01 13.66 14.28
N ARG A 141 9.82 13.13 13.92
CA ARG A 141 8.63 13.89 13.50
C ARG A 141 8.82 14.73 12.23
N THR A 142 9.83 14.42 11.41
CA THR A 142 10.03 15.07 10.10
C THR A 142 9.26 14.36 8.98
N LEU A 143 8.88 13.10 9.18
CA LEU A 143 8.10 12.28 8.24
C LEU A 143 6.91 11.63 8.98
N LYS A 144 5.69 12.12 8.74
CA LYS A 144 4.49 11.62 9.42
C LYS A 144 4.00 10.33 8.75
N LEU A 145 4.06 9.20 9.45
CA LEU A 145 3.60 7.90 8.94
C LEU A 145 2.29 7.47 9.60
N ILE A 146 1.39 6.88 8.82
CA ILE A 146 0.26 6.13 9.35
C ILE A 146 0.69 4.74 9.82
N GLN A 147 -0.13 4.09 10.64
CA GLN A 147 0.21 2.83 11.28
C GLN A 147 0.50 1.69 10.30
N PRO A 148 -0.32 1.44 9.25
CA PRO A 148 -0.01 0.41 8.26
C PRO A 148 1.35 0.63 7.59
N THR A 149 1.61 1.85 7.09
CA THR A 149 2.90 2.20 6.47
C THR A 149 4.07 1.99 7.43
N ARG A 150 3.95 2.44 8.69
CA ARG A 150 5.00 2.24 9.71
C ARG A 150 5.33 0.78 9.93
N ILE A 151 4.31 -0.08 10.04
CA ILE A 151 4.51 -1.51 10.31
C ILE A 151 5.14 -2.19 9.10
N THR A 152 4.65 -1.92 7.88
CA THR A 152 5.28 -2.44 6.66
C THR A 152 6.76 -2.04 6.56
N LEU A 153 7.09 -0.78 6.88
CA LEU A 153 8.48 -0.32 6.91
C LEU A 153 9.31 -1.03 8.00
N GLN A 154 8.73 -1.35 9.16
CA GLN A 154 9.40 -2.10 10.22
C GLN A 154 9.70 -3.54 9.78
N ASP A 155 8.75 -4.18 9.09
CA ASP A 155 8.90 -5.52 8.55
C ASP A 155 9.98 -5.59 7.46
N LEU A 156 10.13 -4.53 6.66
CA LEU A 156 11.11 -4.44 5.58
C LEU A 156 12.52 -4.01 6.03
N ARG A 157 12.63 -3.35 7.19
CA ARG A 157 13.87 -2.66 7.63
C ARG A 157 15.11 -3.54 7.69
N THR A 158 14.95 -4.85 7.91
CA THR A 158 16.07 -5.77 8.12
C THR A 158 16.65 -6.34 6.82
N TYR A 159 15.97 -6.17 5.69
CA TYR A 159 16.41 -6.73 4.42
C TYR A 159 17.35 -5.77 3.69
N LEU A 160 18.42 -6.33 3.12
CA LEU A 160 19.46 -5.59 2.39
C LEU A 160 19.41 -5.83 0.88
N THR A 161 18.66 -6.82 0.41
CA THR A 161 18.48 -7.11 -1.01
C THR A 161 17.00 -7.16 -1.32
N LEU A 162 16.64 -6.94 -2.59
CA LEU A 162 15.25 -7.05 -3.01
C LEU A 162 14.78 -8.51 -2.93
N GLU A 163 15.65 -9.46 -3.27
CA GLU A 163 15.38 -10.90 -3.17
C GLU A 163 15.02 -11.33 -1.74
N ASP A 164 15.84 -10.99 -0.76
CA ASP A 164 15.59 -11.35 0.65
C ASP A 164 14.30 -10.69 1.18
N ALA A 165 14.02 -9.46 0.75
CA ALA A 165 12.80 -8.76 1.14
C ALA A 165 11.55 -9.45 0.60
N LEU A 166 11.57 -9.85 -0.68
CA LEU A 166 10.46 -10.57 -1.29
C LEU A 166 10.28 -11.94 -0.63
N ALA A 167 11.35 -12.74 -0.50
CA ALA A 167 11.30 -14.06 0.11
C ALA A 167 10.82 -13.98 1.58
N GLY A 168 11.37 -13.04 2.35
CA GLY A 168 11.06 -12.88 3.75
C GLY A 168 9.66 -12.32 4.03
N MET A 169 9.13 -11.46 3.17
CA MET A 169 7.76 -10.95 3.30
C MET A 169 6.73 -11.98 2.86
N THR A 170 6.95 -12.66 1.73
CA THR A 170 6.04 -13.69 1.21
C THR A 170 6.03 -14.95 2.07
N GLY A 171 7.18 -15.37 2.59
CA GLY A 171 7.30 -16.53 3.49
C GLY A 171 6.54 -16.38 4.82
N LYS A 172 6.17 -15.15 5.21
CA LYS A 172 5.30 -14.88 6.38
C LYS A 172 3.81 -15.07 6.08
N GLY A 173 3.44 -15.25 4.81
CA GLY A 173 2.05 -15.22 4.36
C GLY A 173 1.41 -13.84 4.44
N ILE A 174 0.13 -13.77 4.09
CA ILE A 174 -0.65 -12.53 4.10
C ILE A 174 -0.98 -12.16 5.55
N ARG A 175 -0.45 -11.05 6.06
CA ARG A 175 -0.80 -10.55 7.39
C ARG A 175 -2.19 -9.92 7.39
N VAL A 176 -3.14 -10.48 8.13
CA VAL A 176 -4.47 -9.89 8.31
C VAL A 176 -4.49 -9.08 9.62
N VAL A 177 -4.93 -7.82 9.57
CA VAL A 177 -5.00 -6.95 10.74
C VAL A 177 -6.37 -6.26 10.82
N PRO A 178 -7.16 -6.46 11.88
CA PRO A 178 -6.96 -7.48 12.92
C PRO A 178 -7.03 -8.90 12.35
N GLU A 179 -6.40 -9.87 13.00
CA GLU A 179 -6.26 -11.26 12.53
C GLU A 179 -7.58 -11.90 12.08
N ASN A 180 -8.66 -11.62 12.82
CA ASN A 180 -10.00 -12.15 12.54
C ASN A 180 -10.92 -11.11 11.88
N SER A 181 -10.38 -10.24 11.02
CA SER A 181 -11.20 -9.23 10.35
C SER A 181 -12.32 -9.88 9.51
N PRO A 182 -13.60 -9.55 9.74
CA PRO A 182 -14.70 -10.09 8.94
C PRO A 182 -14.75 -9.51 7.53
N TYR A 183 -13.85 -8.57 7.20
CA TYR A 183 -13.71 -7.96 5.88
C TYR A 183 -12.58 -8.58 5.06
N TYR A 184 -11.80 -9.50 5.64
CA TYR A 184 -10.84 -10.27 4.87
C TYR A 184 -11.54 -11.46 4.22
N ARG A 185 -11.29 -11.66 2.93
CA ARG A 185 -11.64 -12.88 2.19
C ARG A 185 -10.34 -13.52 1.73
N PRO A 186 -10.01 -14.75 2.17
CA PRO A 186 -8.84 -15.45 1.67
C PRO A 186 -8.90 -15.55 0.15
N ILE A 187 -7.73 -15.45 -0.49
CA ILE A 187 -7.60 -15.69 -1.93
C ILE A 187 -7.93 -17.17 -2.16
N THR A 188 -9.14 -17.45 -2.62
CA THR A 188 -9.53 -18.79 -3.02
C THR A 188 -8.84 -19.11 -4.34
N ALA A 189 -8.17 -20.26 -4.39
CA ALA A 189 -7.64 -20.81 -5.64
C ALA A 189 -8.81 -21.31 -6.50
N ASP A 190 -9.62 -20.40 -7.03
CA ASP A 190 -10.70 -20.71 -7.96
C ASP A 190 -10.63 -19.72 -9.14
N ARG A 191 -9.72 -20.01 -10.07
CA ARG A 191 -10.02 -20.33 -11.48
C ARG A 191 -8.76 -20.84 -12.19
#